data_AF-A0A8S3X786-F1
#
_entry.id   AF-A0A8S3X786-F1
#
_cell.length_a   1.000
_cell.length_b   1.000
_cell.length_c   1.000
_cell.angle_alpha   90.00
_cell.angle_beta   90.00
_cell.angle_gamma   90.00
#
_symmetry.space_group_name_H-M   'P 1'
#
loop_
_entity.id
_entity.type
_entity.pdbx_description
1 polymer ?
#
loop_
_entity_poly.entity_id
_entity_poly.type
_entity_poly.pdbx_seq_one_letter_code
_entity_poly.pdbx_strand_id
1 'polypeptide(L)'
;MFTCSGCGLQHSDGPVCSLCKNRYDFGCAGVTETGFRKLGDRKNNWRCPKCKAGPPLSPTPNSPAISQMDSVLEQLSHINLRLAPLASLMEDIKSIKSDVISLKSSLEMAHELIDKFSSTVKSLESRIAKAEEMANDVSGLRAEITKLNQELDIRDQWARSNNIEIRGIPQKNNEDLYDLTQKIGNMCNFPVKKKI
;
A
#
# COMPACT_ATOMS: atom_id res chain seq x y z
N MET A 1 -55.20 2.76 33.00
CA MET A 1 -54.01 2.81 33.88
C MET A 1 -53.05 3.85 33.32
N PHE A 2 -52.44 4.66 34.18
CA PHE A 2 -51.44 5.65 33.81
C PHE A 2 -50.31 5.66 34.85
N THR A 3 -49.13 6.12 34.45
CA THR A 3 -48.00 6.30 35.37
C THR A 3 -48.08 7.70 35.98
N CYS A 4 -48.15 7.78 37.31
CA CYS A 4 -48.20 9.06 38.02
C CYS A 4 -46.87 9.80 37.87
N SER A 5 -46.91 11.06 37.42
CA SER A 5 -45.71 11.90 37.28
C SER A 5 -45.13 12.41 38.62
N GLY A 6 -45.75 12.07 39.75
CA GLY A 6 -45.28 12.37 41.11
C GLY A 6 -44.45 11.23 41.71
N CYS A 7 -45.01 10.02 41.75
CA CYS A 7 -44.40 8.83 42.37
C CYS A 7 -43.86 7.79 41.37
N GLY A 8 -44.17 7.89 40.08
CA GLY A 8 -43.72 6.95 39.05
C GLY A 8 -44.43 5.59 39.03
N LEU A 9 -45.45 5.37 39.89
CA LEU A 9 -46.22 4.13 39.95
C LEU A 9 -47.46 4.17 39.04
N GLN A 10 -47.99 2.99 38.69
CA GLN A 10 -49.21 2.88 37.90
C GLN A 10 -50.46 3.03 38.78
N HIS A 11 -51.38 3.89 38.35
CA HIS A 11 -52.67 4.10 38.99
C HIS A 11 -53.82 4.02 37.98
N SER A 12 -55.02 3.72 38.46
CA SER A 12 -56.22 3.60 37.64
C SER A 12 -56.84 4.96 37.29
N ASP A 13 -56.88 5.89 38.25
CA ASP A 13 -57.52 7.20 38.10
C ASP A 13 -56.76 8.31 38.87
N GLY A 14 -56.96 9.57 38.48
CA GLY A 14 -56.29 10.72 39.07
C GLY A 14 -56.36 12.01 38.22
N PRO A 15 -56.05 13.18 38.80
CA PRO A 15 -56.17 14.47 38.11
C PRO A 15 -55.06 14.73 37.08
N VAL A 16 -55.38 15.52 36.05
CA VAL A 16 -54.44 16.01 35.04
C VAL A 16 -54.19 17.50 35.24
N CYS A 17 -52.93 17.90 35.30
CA CYS A 17 -52.57 19.31 35.46
C CYS A 17 -52.92 20.12 34.20
N SER A 18 -53.66 21.21 34.36
CA SER A 18 -54.05 22.10 33.25
C SER A 18 -52.87 22.77 32.55
N LEU A 19 -51.72 22.95 33.23
CA LEU A 19 -50.52 23.59 32.70
C LEU A 19 -49.54 22.60 32.05
N CYS A 20 -48.94 21.71 32.83
CA CYS A 20 -47.93 20.78 32.30
C CYS A 20 -48.52 19.54 31.63
N LYS A 21 -49.85 19.36 31.68
CA LYS A 21 -50.60 18.22 31.12
C LYS A 21 -50.21 16.84 31.67
N ASN A 22 -49.34 16.79 32.68
CA ASN A 22 -48.98 15.56 33.40
C ASN A 22 -50.13 15.07 34.29
N ARG A 23 -50.23 13.75 34.44
CA ARG A 23 -51.26 13.07 35.25
C ARG A 23 -50.67 12.59 36.56
N TYR A 24 -51.42 12.79 37.65
CA TYR A 24 -51.01 12.46 39.01
C TYR A 24 -52.05 11.57 39.67
N ASP A 25 -51.65 10.68 40.56
CA ASP A 25 -52.61 10.05 41.47
C ASP A 25 -53.13 11.08 42.49
N PHE A 26 -54.26 10.77 43.13
CA PHE A 26 -54.91 11.68 44.07
C PHE A 26 -53.98 12.10 45.23
N GLY A 27 -53.18 11.17 45.76
CA GLY A 27 -52.22 11.42 46.83
C GLY A 27 -51.10 12.38 46.39
N CYS A 28 -50.41 12.10 45.29
CA CYS A 28 -49.37 13.00 44.76
C CYS A 28 -49.93 14.36 44.29
N ALA A 29 -51.20 14.39 43.91
CA ALA A 29 -51.91 15.62 43.57
C ALA A 29 -52.32 16.45 44.80
N GLY A 30 -52.26 15.88 46.01
CA GLY A 30 -52.68 16.54 47.25
C GLY A 30 -54.20 16.76 47.33
N VAL A 31 -55.00 15.89 46.70
CA VAL A 31 -56.47 15.97 46.71
C VAL A 31 -57.07 14.59 46.97
N THR A 32 -58.26 14.50 47.57
CA THR A 32 -58.97 13.22 47.70
C THR A 32 -59.80 12.93 46.45
N GLU A 33 -60.04 11.65 46.11
CA GLU A 33 -60.85 11.27 44.95
C GLU A 33 -62.27 11.85 45.04
N THR A 34 -62.91 11.72 46.21
CA THR A 34 -64.25 12.24 46.46
C THR A 34 -64.29 13.77 46.37
N GLY A 35 -63.25 14.44 46.88
CA GLY A 35 -63.08 15.89 46.77
C GLY A 35 -62.94 16.31 45.31
N PHE A 36 -62.03 15.70 44.58
CA PHE A 36 -61.78 16.02 43.17
C PHE A 36 -63.02 15.80 42.30
N ARG A 37 -63.78 14.72 42.51
CA ARG A 37 -64.98 14.44 41.71
C ARG A 37 -66.09 15.49 41.91
N LYS A 38 -66.21 16.07 43.10
CA LYS A 38 -67.19 17.12 43.42
C LYS A 38 -66.88 18.49 42.81
N LEU A 39 -65.68 18.71 42.24
CA LEU A 39 -65.29 20.02 41.69
C LEU A 39 -66.02 20.42 40.39
N GLY A 40 -66.74 19.53 39.72
CA GLY A 40 -67.41 19.83 38.44
C GLY A 40 -66.43 20.38 37.40
N ASP A 41 -66.79 21.48 36.72
CA ASP A 41 -65.98 22.11 35.67
C ASP A 41 -64.66 22.69 36.17
N ARG A 42 -64.52 22.94 37.48
CA ARG A 42 -63.27 23.47 38.07
C ARG A 42 -62.11 22.48 37.95
N LYS A 43 -62.38 21.20 37.65
CA LYS A 43 -61.35 20.19 37.36
C LYS A 43 -60.45 20.61 36.20
N ASN A 44 -60.99 21.31 35.19
CA ASN A 44 -60.25 21.71 33.99
C ASN A 44 -59.17 22.77 34.27
N ASN A 45 -59.27 23.48 35.40
CA ASN A 45 -58.30 24.49 35.82
C ASN A 45 -57.40 24.02 36.97
N TRP A 46 -57.50 22.76 37.37
CA TRP A 46 -56.65 22.21 38.43
C TRP A 46 -55.17 22.22 37.99
N ARG A 47 -54.27 22.56 38.92
CA ARG A 47 -52.83 22.65 38.69
C ARG A 47 -52.10 21.80 39.72
N CYS A 48 -51.10 21.04 39.29
CA CYS A 48 -50.28 20.25 40.21
C CYS A 48 -49.43 21.15 41.12
N PRO A 49 -48.95 20.65 42.28
CA PRO A 49 -48.18 21.44 43.23
C PRO A 49 -46.96 22.15 42.60
N LYS A 50 -46.24 21.47 41.69
CA LYS A 50 -45.10 22.04 40.96
C LYS A 50 -45.48 23.23 40.08
N CYS A 51 -46.63 23.16 39.41
CA CYS A 51 -47.12 24.25 38.56
C CYS A 51 -47.87 25.33 39.34
N LYS A 52 -48.34 25.04 40.55
CA LYS A 52 -48.98 26.00 41.45
C LYS A 52 -47.93 26.87 42.15
N ALA A 53 -46.79 26.29 42.52
CA ALA A 53 -45.63 26.98 43.05
C ALA A 53 -44.78 27.63 41.93
N GLY A 54 -45.41 28.33 40.98
CA GLY A 54 -44.73 28.98 39.85
C GLY A 54 -43.51 29.81 40.29
N PRO A 55 -42.59 30.14 39.37
CA PRO A 55 -41.38 30.89 39.72
C PRO A 55 -41.78 32.18 40.45
N PRO A 56 -41.08 32.54 41.54
CA PRO A 56 -41.52 33.61 42.41
C PRO A 56 -41.59 34.94 41.64
N LEU A 57 -42.78 35.53 41.62
CA LEU A 57 -43.00 36.91 41.17
C LEU A 57 -42.89 37.83 42.40
N SER A 58 -41.72 38.49 42.50
CA SER A 58 -41.43 39.83 43.05
C SER A 58 -41.67 40.14 44.54
N PRO A 59 -40.79 40.98 45.15
CA PRO A 59 -41.04 42.43 45.18
C PRO A 59 -39.81 43.30 44.83
N THR A 60 -40.05 44.46 44.22
CA THR A 60 -39.11 45.56 43.96
C THR A 60 -38.76 46.35 45.25
N PRO A 61 -37.89 47.38 45.24
CA PRO A 61 -36.65 47.62 44.50
C PRO A 61 -35.47 47.85 45.49
N ASN A 62 -34.28 47.33 45.17
CA ASN A 62 -32.97 47.94 45.50
C ASN A 62 -31.88 47.05 44.90
N SER A 63 -30.99 47.65 44.10
CA SER A 63 -29.89 46.97 43.42
C SER A 63 -29.07 46.08 44.35
N PRO A 64 -28.44 45.03 43.79
CA PRO A 64 -27.01 45.18 43.55
C PRO A 64 -26.60 44.69 42.17
N ALA A 65 -25.77 45.48 41.48
CA ALA A 65 -25.12 45.15 40.21
C ALA A 65 -24.13 43.96 40.29
N ILE A 66 -24.18 43.18 41.37
CA ILE A 66 -23.24 42.11 41.70
C ILE A 66 -23.64 40.80 40.97
N SER A 67 -24.93 40.51 40.82
CA SER A 67 -25.39 39.23 40.24
C SER A 67 -25.18 39.09 38.73
N GLN A 68 -25.05 40.19 37.98
CA GLN A 68 -24.72 40.17 36.55
C GLN A 68 -23.23 39.96 36.31
N MET A 69 -22.37 40.52 37.17
CA MET A 69 -20.92 40.30 37.11
C MET A 69 -20.55 38.85 37.42
N ASP A 70 -21.19 38.23 38.42
CA ASP A 70 -20.94 36.82 38.77
C ASP A 70 -21.33 35.87 37.63
N SER A 71 -22.47 36.13 36.97
CA SER A 71 -22.91 35.38 35.80
C SER A 71 -21.93 35.49 34.62
N VAL A 72 -21.38 36.68 34.39
CA VAL A 72 -20.38 36.92 33.33
C VAL A 72 -19.03 36.28 33.68
N LEU A 73 -18.60 36.32 34.95
CA LEU A 73 -17.40 35.64 35.45
C LEU A 73 -17.49 34.12 35.30
N GLU A 74 -18.66 33.56 35.59
CA GLU A 74 -18.92 32.12 35.43
C GLU A 74 -18.88 31.72 33.94
N GLN A 75 -19.47 32.51 33.05
CA GLN A 75 -19.37 32.30 31.60
C GLN A 75 -17.92 32.41 31.08
N LEU A 76 -17.15 33.39 31.56
CA LEU A 76 -15.73 33.54 31.23
C LEU A 76 -14.90 32.34 31.71
N SER A 77 -15.19 31.80 32.89
CA SER A 77 -14.55 30.58 33.40
C SER A 77 -14.88 29.37 32.51
N HIS A 78 -16.13 29.29 32.05
CA HIS A 78 -16.60 28.20 31.20
C HIS A 78 -15.99 28.25 29.79
N ILE A 79 -15.78 29.46 29.26
CA ILE A 79 -15.05 29.69 28.02
C ILE A 79 -13.58 29.31 28.18
N ASN A 80 -12.92 29.72 29.26
CA ASN A 80 -11.52 29.33 29.54
C ASN A 80 -11.34 27.82 29.60
N LEU A 81 -12.23 27.11 30.28
CA LEU A 81 -12.21 25.64 30.33
C LEU A 81 -12.40 24.99 28.96
N ARG A 82 -13.21 25.59 28.08
CA ARG A 82 -13.39 25.11 26.69
C ARG A 82 -12.21 25.46 25.77
N LEU A 83 -11.43 26.49 26.10
CA LEU A 83 -10.24 26.89 25.35
C LEU A 83 -9.00 26.09 25.76
N ALA A 84 -8.96 25.49 26.95
CA ALA A 84 -7.82 24.71 27.44
C ALA A 84 -7.36 23.58 26.47
N PRO A 85 -8.24 22.82 25.79
CA PRO A 85 -7.84 21.80 24.82
C PRO A 85 -7.22 22.36 23.52
N LEU A 86 -7.32 23.66 23.24
CA LEU A 86 -6.69 24.26 22.06
C LEU A 86 -5.17 24.22 22.13
N ALA A 87 -4.60 24.26 23.34
CA ALA A 87 -3.16 24.16 23.54
C ALA A 87 -2.63 22.77 23.13
N SER A 88 -3.34 21.69 23.48
CA SER A 88 -2.95 20.33 23.05
C SER A 88 -3.14 20.15 21.54
N LEU A 89 -4.23 20.67 20.97
CA LEU A 89 -4.45 20.70 19.52
C LEU A 89 -3.35 21.44 18.77
N MET A 90 -2.83 22.53 19.34
CA MET A 90 -1.71 23.28 18.76
C MET A 90 -0.42 22.47 18.75
N GLU A 91 -0.15 21.68 19.81
CA GLU A 91 0.98 20.75 19.85
C GLU A 91 0.81 19.60 18.85
N ASP A 92 -0.39 19.02 18.73
CA ASP A 92 -0.68 17.99 17.72
C ASP A 92 -0.45 18.54 16.30
N ILE A 93 -0.89 19.77 16.01
CA ILE A 93 -0.66 20.43 14.72
C ILE A 93 0.84 20.63 14.47
N LYS A 94 1.63 21.01 15.48
CA LYS A 94 3.09 21.11 15.34
C LYS A 94 3.73 19.75 15.07
N SER A 95 3.27 18.69 15.74
CA SER A 95 3.73 17.32 15.52
C SER A 95 3.43 16.87 14.10
N ILE A 96 2.18 17.01 13.65
CA ILE A 96 1.77 16.69 12.27
C ILE A 96 2.59 17.47 11.26
N LYS A 97 2.83 18.77 11.50
CA LYS A 97 3.67 19.59 10.63
C LYS A 97 5.10 19.02 10.55
N SER A 98 5.67 18.57 11.66
CA SER A 98 6.98 17.92 11.69
C SER A 98 7.00 16.62 10.89
N ASP A 99 5.99 15.77 11.09
CA ASP A 99 5.86 14.50 10.37
C ASP A 99 5.70 14.71 8.85
N VAL A 100 4.91 15.71 8.45
CA VAL A 100 4.75 16.09 7.03
C VAL A 100 6.08 16.56 6.42
N ILE A 101 6.89 17.33 7.15
CA ILE A 101 8.22 17.74 6.68
C ILE A 101 9.14 16.52 6.51
N SER A 102 9.13 15.61 7.49
CA SER A 102 9.92 14.37 7.44
C SER A 102 9.50 13.45 6.28
N LEU A 103 8.19 13.28 6.07
CA LEU A 103 7.63 12.50 4.96
C LEU A 103 8.01 13.13 3.62
N LYS A 104 7.96 14.46 3.50
CA LYS A 104 8.39 15.16 2.29
C LYS A 104 9.85 14.85 1.96
N SER A 105 10.74 14.94 2.96
CA SER A 105 12.16 14.63 2.76
C SER A 105 12.38 13.16 2.36
N SER A 106 11.67 12.23 3.01
CA SER A 106 11.71 10.82 2.66
C SER A 106 11.25 10.55 1.22
N LEU A 107 10.22 11.27 0.76
CA LEU A 107 9.71 11.16 -0.59
C LEU A 107 10.68 11.72 -1.63
N GLU A 108 11.35 12.84 -1.34
CA GLU A 108 12.41 13.38 -2.20
C GLU A 108 13.57 12.39 -2.34
N MET A 109 14.05 11.82 -1.23
CA MET A 109 15.09 10.79 -1.26
C MET A 109 14.67 9.54 -2.05
N ALA A 110 13.41 9.10 -1.90
CA ALA A 110 12.88 7.97 -2.65
C ALA A 110 12.85 8.26 -4.17
N HIS A 111 12.46 9.47 -4.58
CA HIS A 111 12.51 9.87 -5.99
C HIS A 111 13.94 9.83 -6.54
N GLU A 112 14.93 10.36 -5.81
CA GLU A 112 16.33 10.30 -6.24
C GLU A 112 16.84 8.86 -6.41
N LEU A 113 16.45 7.96 -5.50
CA LEU A 113 16.79 6.54 -5.60
C LEU A 113 16.12 5.88 -6.80
N ILE A 114 14.87 6.21 -7.09
CA ILE A 114 14.14 5.72 -8.27
C ILE A 114 14.83 6.20 -9.56
N ASP A 115 15.26 7.46 -9.63
CA ASP A 115 15.98 7.99 -10.79
C ASP A 115 17.34 7.31 -11.00
N LYS A 116 18.08 7.11 -9.90
CA LYS A 116 19.34 6.34 -9.92
C LYS A 116 19.12 4.89 -10.35
N PHE A 117 18.05 4.27 -9.88
CA PHE A 117 17.71 2.90 -10.28
C PHE A 117 17.33 2.84 -11.76
N SER A 118 16.47 3.74 -12.23
CA SER A 118 16.05 3.86 -13.63
C SER A 118 17.25 4.04 -14.58
N SER A 119 18.19 4.91 -14.23
CA SER A 119 19.42 5.09 -15.01
C SER A 119 20.32 3.86 -15.00
N THR A 120 20.42 3.16 -13.86
CA THR A 120 21.18 1.91 -13.76
C THR A 120 20.55 0.81 -14.62
N VAL A 121 19.23 0.67 -14.60
CA VAL A 121 18.49 -0.30 -15.43
C VAL A 121 18.75 -0.03 -16.91
N LYS A 122 18.62 1.21 -17.37
CA LYS A 122 18.94 1.59 -18.77
C LYS A 122 20.37 1.25 -19.17
N SER A 123 21.33 1.46 -18.26
CA SER A 123 22.73 1.09 -18.50
C SER A 123 22.91 -0.42 -18.63
N LEU A 124 22.25 -1.20 -17.77
CA LEU A 124 22.29 -2.66 -17.83
C LEU A 124 21.65 -3.20 -19.11
N GLU A 125 20.49 -2.67 -19.52
CA GLU A 125 19.83 -3.01 -20.78
C GLU A 125 20.76 -2.78 -21.98
N SER A 126 21.45 -1.63 -22.03
CA SER A 126 22.44 -1.35 -23.08
C SER A 126 23.60 -2.35 -23.09
N ARG A 127 24.09 -2.76 -21.92
CA ARG A 127 25.18 -3.73 -21.82
C ARG A 127 24.75 -5.12 -22.22
N ILE A 128 23.52 -5.52 -21.89
CA ILE A 128 22.94 -6.81 -22.30
C ILE A 128 22.82 -6.86 -23.83
N ALA A 129 22.28 -5.82 -24.46
CA ALA A 129 22.14 -5.78 -25.92
C ALA A 129 23.51 -5.96 -26.63
N LYS A 130 24.56 -5.30 -26.14
CA LYS A 130 25.92 -5.46 -26.67
C LYS A 130 26.48 -6.87 -26.45
N ALA A 131 26.19 -7.48 -25.29
CA ALA A 131 26.64 -8.84 -25.00
C ALA A 131 25.94 -9.87 -25.91
N GLU A 132 24.66 -9.68 -26.22
CA GLU A 132 23.90 -10.51 -27.15
C GLU A 132 24.44 -10.39 -28.59
N GLU A 133 24.75 -9.17 -29.03
CA GLU A 133 25.40 -8.91 -30.32
C GLU A 133 26.75 -9.63 -30.42
N MET A 134 27.61 -9.44 -29.42
CA MET A 134 28.91 -10.14 -29.36
C MET A 134 28.77 -11.67 -29.35
N ALA A 135 27.75 -12.22 -28.67
CA ALA A 135 27.51 -13.65 -28.64
C ALA A 135 27.15 -14.19 -30.04
N ASN A 136 26.36 -13.44 -30.80
CA ASN A 136 26.04 -13.78 -32.19
C ASN A 136 27.29 -13.73 -33.09
N ASP A 137 28.12 -12.70 -32.95
CA ASP A 137 29.37 -12.59 -33.71
C ASP A 137 30.32 -13.75 -33.42
N VAL A 138 30.49 -14.12 -32.14
CA VAL A 138 31.30 -15.28 -31.75
C VAL A 138 30.77 -16.57 -32.38
N SER A 139 29.45 -16.76 -32.42
CA SER A 139 28.84 -17.91 -33.06
C SER A 139 29.11 -17.93 -34.57
N GLY A 140 28.94 -16.78 -35.25
CA GLY A 140 29.20 -16.63 -36.68
C GLY A 140 30.66 -16.88 -37.05
N LEU A 141 31.59 -16.28 -36.30
CA LEU A 141 33.04 -16.47 -36.50
C LEU A 141 33.45 -17.94 -36.29
N ARG A 142 32.88 -18.63 -35.30
CA ARG A 142 33.15 -20.07 -35.09
C ARG A 142 32.65 -20.92 -36.25
N ALA A 143 31.49 -20.60 -36.81
CA ALA A 143 30.96 -21.28 -38.00
C ALA A 143 31.87 -21.04 -39.21
N GLU A 144 32.35 -19.82 -39.41
CA GLU A 144 33.28 -19.48 -40.49
C GLU A 144 34.63 -20.17 -40.35
N ILE A 145 35.21 -20.21 -39.13
CA ILE A 145 36.43 -20.97 -38.84
C ILE A 145 36.23 -22.46 -39.18
N THR A 146 35.09 -23.03 -38.79
CA THR A 146 34.78 -24.44 -39.08
C THR A 146 34.73 -24.69 -40.59
N LYS A 147 34.07 -23.80 -41.33
CA LYS A 147 33.98 -23.87 -42.80
C LYS A 147 35.36 -23.75 -43.45
N LEU A 148 36.17 -22.77 -43.04
CA LEU A 148 37.51 -22.56 -43.58
C LEU A 148 38.43 -23.77 -43.32
N ASN A 149 38.35 -24.36 -42.13
CA ASN A 149 39.10 -25.58 -41.83
C ASN A 149 38.69 -26.75 -42.73
N GLN A 150 37.39 -26.93 -42.98
CA GLN A 150 36.92 -27.96 -43.92
C GLN A 150 37.41 -27.70 -45.35
N GLU A 151 37.37 -26.44 -45.81
CA GLU A 151 37.89 -26.07 -47.13
C GLU A 151 39.40 -26.31 -47.24
N LEU A 152 40.16 -26.05 -46.17
CA LEU A 152 41.59 -26.36 -46.10
C LEU A 152 41.83 -27.87 -46.18
N ASP A 153 41.10 -28.67 -45.39
CA ASP A 153 41.23 -30.13 -45.40
C ASP A 153 40.94 -30.70 -46.80
N ILE A 154 39.87 -30.23 -47.44
CA ILE A 154 39.53 -30.64 -48.81
C ILE A 154 40.66 -30.26 -49.76
N ARG A 155 41.19 -29.03 -49.70
CA ARG A 155 42.31 -28.59 -50.54
C ARG A 155 43.54 -29.47 -50.34
N ASP A 156 43.85 -29.81 -49.09
CA ASP A 156 44.97 -30.66 -48.72
C ASP A 156 44.81 -32.10 -49.24
N GLN A 157 43.60 -32.66 -49.17
CA GLN A 157 43.28 -33.96 -49.74
C GLN A 157 43.39 -33.93 -51.27
N TRP A 158 42.88 -32.88 -51.92
CA TRP A 158 42.98 -32.70 -53.37
C TRP A 158 44.43 -32.60 -53.84
N ALA A 159 45.28 -31.85 -53.12
CA ALA A 159 46.70 -31.73 -53.43
C ALA A 159 47.45 -33.08 -53.35
N ARG A 160 46.95 -34.01 -52.52
CA ARG A 160 47.51 -35.36 -52.34
C ARG A 160 46.70 -36.45 -53.05
N SER A 161 45.71 -36.10 -53.86
CA SER A 161 44.76 -37.04 -54.47
C SER A 161 45.41 -38.11 -55.36
N ASN A 162 46.56 -37.80 -55.95
CA ASN A 162 47.35 -38.72 -56.79
C ASN A 162 48.59 -39.29 -56.07
N ASN A 163 48.73 -39.04 -54.78
CA ASN A 163 49.86 -39.53 -53.99
C ASN A 163 49.49 -40.88 -53.38
N ILE A 164 50.43 -41.81 -53.40
CA ILE A 164 50.30 -43.11 -52.74
C ILE A 164 51.35 -43.18 -51.64
N GLU A 165 50.92 -43.42 -50.40
CA GLU A 165 51.82 -43.65 -49.27
C GLU A 165 52.08 -45.15 -49.11
N ILE A 166 53.36 -45.55 -49.14
CA ILE A 166 53.77 -46.93 -48.91
C ILE A 166 54.55 -46.99 -47.60
N ARG A 167 54.01 -47.70 -46.61
CA ARG A 167 54.59 -47.82 -45.27
C ARG A 167 55.27 -49.17 -45.08
N GLY A 168 56.25 -49.23 -44.17
CA GLY A 168 56.89 -50.48 -43.76
C GLY A 168 58.04 -50.94 -44.66
N ILE A 169 58.61 -50.04 -45.47
CA ILE A 169 59.80 -50.34 -46.30
C ILE A 169 61.07 -50.07 -45.48
N PRO A 170 61.96 -51.06 -45.28
CA PRO A 170 63.23 -50.84 -44.60
C PRO A 170 64.16 -49.93 -45.42
N GLN A 171 64.68 -48.88 -44.79
CA GLN A 171 65.56 -47.91 -45.43
C GLN A 171 66.94 -48.52 -45.73
N LYS A 172 67.47 -48.29 -46.94
CA LYS A 172 68.82 -48.72 -47.34
C LYS A 172 69.61 -47.53 -47.90
N ASN A 173 70.93 -47.57 -47.73
CA ASN A 173 71.82 -46.59 -48.35
C ASN A 173 71.85 -46.80 -49.88
N ASN A 174 71.83 -45.70 -50.64
CA ASN A 174 71.87 -45.70 -52.10
C ASN A 174 70.71 -46.47 -52.78
N GLU A 175 69.49 -46.24 -52.30
CA GLU A 175 68.26 -46.85 -52.84
C GLU A 175 67.66 -46.05 -54.00
N ASP A 176 67.18 -46.74 -55.04
CA ASP A 176 66.38 -46.14 -56.12
C ASP A 176 64.88 -46.38 -55.87
N LEU A 177 64.15 -45.29 -55.64
CA LEU A 177 62.70 -45.32 -55.39
C LEU A 177 61.90 -45.81 -56.61
N TYR A 178 62.41 -45.63 -57.84
CA TYR A 178 61.75 -46.13 -59.05
C TYR A 178 61.79 -47.65 -59.13
N ASP A 179 62.96 -48.25 -58.84
CA ASP A 179 63.14 -49.69 -58.82
C ASP A 179 62.28 -50.35 -57.74
N LEU A 180 62.24 -49.72 -56.56
CA LEU A 180 61.39 -50.15 -55.46
C LEU A 180 59.91 -50.11 -55.85
N THR A 181 59.46 -49.00 -56.44
CA THR A 181 58.07 -48.83 -56.91
C THR A 181 57.72 -49.85 -57.99
N GLN A 182 58.63 -50.14 -58.92
CA GLN A 182 58.42 -51.15 -59.95
C GLN A 182 58.34 -52.58 -59.38
N LYS A 183 59.20 -52.92 -58.41
CA LYS A 183 59.12 -54.20 -57.69
C LYS A 183 57.77 -54.37 -57.00
N ILE A 184 57.30 -53.33 -56.31
CA ILE A 184 55.99 -53.35 -55.64
C ILE A 184 54.86 -53.49 -56.66
N GLY A 185 54.89 -52.72 -57.76
CA GLY A 185 53.93 -52.85 -58.84
C GLY A 185 53.85 -54.26 -59.41
N ASN A 186 55.00 -54.89 -59.67
CA ASN A 186 55.06 -56.27 -60.15
C ASN A 186 54.51 -57.28 -59.13
N MET A 187 54.79 -57.10 -57.83
CA MET A 187 54.22 -57.95 -56.77
C MET A 187 52.70 -57.83 -56.67
N CYS A 188 52.14 -56.65 -56.94
CA CYS A 188 50.71 -56.38 -56.90
C CYS A 188 50.00 -56.65 -58.24
N ASN A 189 50.66 -57.30 -59.22
CA ASN A 189 50.15 -57.52 -60.58
C ASN A 189 49.75 -56.23 -61.32
N PHE A 190 50.38 -55.10 -60.99
CA PHE A 190 50.17 -53.81 -61.63
C PHE A 190 51.52 -53.17 -62.03
N PRO A 191 52.10 -53.55 -63.20
CA PRO A 191 53.43 -53.12 -63.59
C PRO A 191 53.52 -51.59 -63.79
N VAL A 192 54.43 -50.95 -63.05
CA VAL A 192 54.69 -49.51 -63.15
C VAL A 192 55.87 -49.26 -64.11
N LYS A 193 55.68 -48.35 -65.07
CA LYS A 193 56.71 -47.94 -66.03
C LYS A 193 57.26 -46.57 -65.65
N LYS A 194 58.58 -46.43 -65.60
CA LYS A 194 59.26 -45.14 -65.47
C LYS A 194 59.03 -44.35 -66.77
N LYS A 195 58.39 -43.18 -66.68
CA LYS A 195 58.41 -42.20 -67.78
C LYS A 195 59.71 -41.41 -67.67
N ILE A 196 60.44 -41.34 -68.79
CA ILE A 196 61.64 -40.52 -68.99
C ILE A 196 61.21 -39.09 -69.26
#